data_AF-A0A7Y5DXP2-F1
#
_entry.id   AF-A0A7Y5DXP2-F1
#
_cell.length_a   1.000
_cell.length_b   1.000
_cell.length_c   1.000
_cell.angle_alpha   90.00
_cell.angle_beta   90.00
_cell.angle_gamma   90.00
#
_symmetry.space_group_name_H-M   'P 1'
#
loop_
_entity.id
_entity.type
_entity.pdbx_description
1 polymer ?
#
loop_
_entity_poly.entity_id
_entity_poly.type
_entity_poly.pdbx_seq_one_letter_code
_entity_poly.pdbx_strand_id
1 'polypeptide(L)'
;CAQIGRDVHLSGGVGIGGVLEPPGARPVIVEDGAFIGSRAVVVEGVRIGREAVIGTGVVLTASTAILDVSGEEVVEHRGFIPPRSVVIPGTRPKRFPAGEYGVPCALIIGKRTESTDRKVSLNQALRDFAVPV
;
A
#
# COMPACT_ATOMS: atom_id res chain seq x y z
N CYS A 1 -5.96 18.82 -2.31
CA CYS A 1 -6.78 17.59 -2.43
C CYS A 1 -6.07 16.52 -3.26
N ALA A 2 -6.60 15.30 -3.34
CA ALA A 2 -5.86 14.11 -3.82
C ALA A 2 -5.12 14.33 -5.15
N GLN A 3 -3.91 13.79 -5.25
CA GLN A 3 -3.04 13.90 -6.43
C GLN A 3 -2.77 12.51 -6.99
N ILE A 4 -3.07 12.31 -8.26
CA ILE A 4 -2.87 11.04 -8.97
C ILE A 4 -1.86 11.29 -10.10
N GLY A 5 -0.76 10.55 -10.07
CA GLY A 5 0.33 10.62 -11.04
C GLY A 5 -0.05 10.05 -12.41
N ARG A 6 0.87 10.16 -13.36
CA ARG A 6 0.73 9.61 -14.71
C ARG A 6 0.80 8.09 -14.67
N ASP A 7 0.08 7.43 -15.58
CA ASP A 7 0.09 5.98 -15.75
C ASP A 7 -0.26 5.19 -14.46
N VAL A 8 -1.00 5.83 -13.55
CA VAL A 8 -1.54 5.15 -12.36
C VAL A 8 -2.73 4.31 -12.76
N HIS A 9 -2.75 3.05 -12.30
CA HIS A 9 -3.91 2.18 -12.43
C HIS A 9 -4.70 2.15 -11.12
N LEU A 10 -5.92 2.67 -11.12
CA LEU A 10 -6.88 2.50 -10.02
C LEU A 10 -7.90 1.42 -10.42
N SER A 11 -7.83 0.26 -9.78
CA SER A 11 -8.76 -0.84 -10.05
C SER A 11 -10.18 -0.55 -9.52
N GLY A 12 -11.11 -1.47 -9.77
CA GLY A 12 -12.51 -1.30 -9.40
C GLY A 12 -12.74 -1.08 -7.90
N GLY A 13 -13.45 0.00 -7.57
CA GLY A 13 -13.85 0.31 -6.20
C GLY A 13 -12.71 0.75 -5.28
N VAL A 14 -11.60 1.23 -5.83
CA VAL A 14 -10.55 1.90 -5.05
C VAL A 14 -11.07 3.19 -4.43
N GLY A 15 -10.82 3.39 -3.14
CA GLY A 15 -11.13 4.62 -2.41
C GLY A 15 -9.90 5.49 -2.22
N ILE A 16 -9.89 6.70 -2.80
CA ILE A 16 -8.86 7.70 -2.56
C ILE A 16 -9.46 8.85 -1.75
N GLY A 17 -8.92 9.07 -0.55
CA GLY A 17 -9.40 10.07 0.39
C GLY A 17 -9.11 11.49 -0.06
N GLY A 18 -10.15 12.32 -0.11
CA GLY A 18 -10.01 13.76 -0.11
C GLY A 18 -9.48 14.26 1.22
N VAL A 19 -8.67 15.32 1.19
CA VAL A 19 -8.23 16.05 2.39
C VAL A 19 -8.48 17.53 2.11
N LEU A 20 -9.39 18.11 2.86
CA LEU A 20 -9.81 19.51 2.76
C LEU A 20 -9.35 20.31 3.98
N GLU A 21 -9.47 19.72 5.16
CA GLU A 21 -9.05 20.29 6.44
C GLU A 21 -8.11 19.33 7.17
N PRO A 22 -7.19 19.84 8.01
CA PRO A 22 -6.90 21.27 8.23
C PRO A 22 -6.17 21.92 7.04
N PRO A 23 -6.20 23.27 6.93
CA PRO A 23 -5.36 23.99 5.99
C PRO A 23 -3.88 23.61 6.20
N GLY A 24 -3.21 23.18 5.12
CA GLY A 24 -1.82 22.69 5.16
C GLY A 24 -1.68 21.18 5.36
N ALA A 25 -2.78 20.43 5.57
CA ALA A 25 -2.75 18.99 5.52
C ALA A 25 -2.34 18.51 4.12
N ARG A 26 -1.42 17.53 4.08
CA ARG A 26 -1.02 16.92 2.82
C ARG A 26 -2.17 16.10 2.27
N PRO A 27 -2.53 16.26 0.98
CA PRO A 27 -3.51 15.38 0.36
C PRO A 27 -2.94 13.97 0.21
N VAL A 28 -3.80 13.00 -0.07
CA VAL A 28 -3.34 11.69 -0.57
C VAL A 28 -2.61 11.91 -1.89
N ILE A 29 -1.43 11.30 -2.02
CA ILE A 29 -0.60 11.40 -3.22
C ILE A 29 -0.32 9.99 -3.72
N VAL A 30 -0.66 9.70 -4.98
CA VAL A 30 -0.30 8.48 -5.68
C VAL A 30 0.66 8.86 -6.79
N GLU A 31 1.93 8.50 -6.66
CA GLU A 31 2.97 8.87 -7.64
C GLU A 31 2.88 8.03 -8.92
N ASP A 32 3.57 8.49 -9.97
CA ASP A 32 3.50 7.92 -11.33
C ASP A 32 3.70 6.39 -11.38
N GLY A 33 2.97 5.73 -12.27
CA GLY A 33 3.13 4.30 -12.58
C GLY A 33 2.72 3.35 -11.46
N ALA A 34 2.10 3.86 -10.39
CA ALA A 34 1.60 3.03 -9.30
C ALA A 34 0.37 2.22 -9.72
N PHE A 35 0.23 1.03 -9.15
CA PHE A 35 -0.93 0.16 -9.33
C PHE A 35 -1.68 0.01 -8.00
N ILE A 36 -2.99 0.28 -8.00
CA ILE A 36 -3.84 0.19 -6.81
C ILE A 36 -4.93 -0.87 -7.05
N GLY A 37 -4.82 -2.00 -6.36
CA GLY A 37 -5.71 -3.15 -6.48
C GLY A 37 -7.13 -2.89 -5.99
N SER A 38 -8.07 -3.71 -6.47
CA SER A 38 -9.50 -3.52 -6.25
C SER A 38 -9.83 -3.38 -4.76
N ARG A 39 -10.78 -2.51 -4.43
CA ARG A 39 -11.23 -2.26 -3.04
C ARG A 39 -10.14 -1.80 -2.06
N ALA A 40 -8.95 -1.44 -2.54
CA ALA A 40 -7.98 -0.77 -1.68
C ALA A 40 -8.48 0.64 -1.30
N VAL A 41 -8.10 1.11 -0.12
CA VAL A 41 -8.48 2.41 0.42
C VAL A 41 -7.24 3.15 0.88
N VAL A 42 -7.00 4.35 0.37
CA VAL A 42 -5.84 5.20 0.71
C VAL A 42 -6.36 6.56 1.13
N VAL A 43 -6.17 6.92 2.40
CA VAL A 43 -6.77 8.12 3.01
C VAL A 43 -5.77 8.89 3.87
N GLU A 44 -6.19 10.00 4.48
CA GLU A 44 -5.43 10.71 5.52
C GLU A 44 -4.02 11.17 5.10
N GLY A 45 -3.86 11.57 3.84
CA GLY A 45 -2.59 12.12 3.35
C GLY A 45 -1.48 11.08 3.13
N VAL A 46 -1.82 9.79 3.10
CA VAL A 46 -0.88 8.73 2.74
C VAL A 46 -0.30 9.01 1.35
N ARG A 47 1.02 8.82 1.23
CA ARG A 47 1.74 8.87 -0.05
C ARG A 47 2.11 7.48 -0.55
N ILE A 48 1.72 7.16 -1.77
CA ILE A 48 2.13 5.96 -2.49
C ILE A 48 3.28 6.33 -3.41
N GLY A 49 4.46 5.76 -3.16
CA GLY A 49 5.66 6.01 -3.93
C GLY A 49 5.52 5.55 -5.38
N ARG A 50 6.32 6.18 -6.26
CA ARG A 50 6.38 5.89 -7.69
C ARG A 50 6.41 4.38 -7.90
N GLU A 51 5.61 3.90 -8.83
CA GLU A 51 5.67 2.53 -9.30
C GLU A 51 5.29 1.44 -8.27
N ALA A 52 4.83 1.82 -7.08
CA ALA A 52 4.40 0.86 -6.05
C ALA A 52 3.15 0.09 -6.47
N VAL A 53 3.00 -1.12 -5.94
CA VAL A 53 1.88 -2.02 -6.19
C VAL A 53 1.15 -2.25 -4.88
N ILE A 54 -0.10 -1.80 -4.81
CA ILE A 54 -0.97 -1.99 -3.65
C ILE A 54 -1.94 -3.12 -3.99
N GLY A 55 -1.92 -4.18 -3.18
CA GLY A 55 -2.79 -5.33 -3.33
C GLY A 55 -4.27 -5.01 -3.11
N THR A 56 -5.13 -5.92 -3.56
CA THR A 56 -6.58 -5.86 -3.36
C THR A 56 -6.93 -5.76 -1.87
N GLY A 57 -7.86 -4.86 -1.52
CA GLY A 57 -8.38 -4.73 -0.16
C GLY A 57 -7.42 -4.13 0.88
N VAL A 58 -6.23 -3.66 0.47
CA VAL A 58 -5.31 -2.98 1.38
C VAL A 58 -5.91 -1.65 1.85
N VAL A 59 -5.86 -1.38 3.16
CA VAL A 59 -6.34 -0.13 3.76
C VAL A 59 -5.16 0.63 4.38
N LEU A 60 -4.90 1.82 3.85
CA LEU A 60 -3.82 2.71 4.28
C LEU A 60 -4.38 4.03 4.80
N THR A 61 -4.10 4.30 6.07
CA THR A 61 -4.38 5.56 6.76
C THR A 61 -3.09 6.16 7.28
N ALA A 62 -3.12 7.37 7.87
CA ALA A 62 -1.93 7.96 8.47
C ALA A 62 -1.39 7.11 9.66
N SER A 63 -2.26 6.32 10.28
CA SER A 63 -1.96 5.49 11.46
C SER A 63 -1.76 4.01 11.15
N THR A 64 -2.09 3.53 9.93
CA THR A 64 -1.80 2.16 9.51
C THR A 64 -0.32 1.86 9.70
N ALA A 65 -0.02 0.77 10.42
CA ALA A 65 1.32 0.24 10.46
C ALA A 65 1.64 -0.45 9.13
N ILE A 66 2.70 -0.01 8.48
CA ILE A 66 3.20 -0.60 7.24
C ILE A 66 4.51 -1.29 7.59
N LEU A 67 4.54 -2.62 7.55
CA LEU A 67 5.70 -3.40 7.93
C LEU A 67 6.38 -3.91 6.67
N ASP A 68 7.60 -3.47 6.42
CA ASP A 68 8.47 -4.07 5.42
C ASP A 68 9.10 -5.33 6.00
N VAL A 69 8.68 -6.46 5.45
CA VAL A 69 9.13 -7.80 5.82
C VAL A 69 9.92 -8.45 4.68
N SER A 70 10.36 -7.65 3.70
CA SER A 70 11.10 -8.13 2.54
C SER A 70 12.60 -8.35 2.80
N GLY A 71 13.11 -7.78 3.90
CA GLY A 71 14.50 -7.92 4.34
C GLY A 71 14.66 -8.88 5.53
N GLU A 72 15.88 -8.93 6.07
CA GLU A 72 16.21 -9.74 7.26
C GLU A 72 15.60 -9.17 8.54
N GLU A 73 15.40 -7.85 8.59
CA GLU A 73 14.79 -7.14 9.70
C GLU A 73 13.52 -6.41 9.26
N VAL A 74 12.56 -6.29 10.17
CA VAL A 74 11.31 -5.58 9.91
C VAL A 74 11.53 -4.07 10.00
N VAL A 75 11.16 -3.35 8.95
CA VAL A 75 11.16 -1.88 8.93
C VAL A 75 9.73 -1.36 8.98
N GLU A 76 9.39 -0.53 9.98
CA GLU A 76 8.05 0.07 10.09
C GLU A 76 7.99 1.45 9.41
N HIS A 77 7.07 1.61 8.48
CA HIS A 77 6.70 2.86 7.83
C HIS A 77 5.33 3.36 8.30
N ARG A 78 5.09 4.66 8.16
CA ARG A 78 3.80 5.32 8.45
C ARG A 78 3.52 6.40 7.41
N GLY A 79 2.30 6.44 6.90
CA GLY A 79 1.86 7.46 5.95
C GLY A 79 2.57 7.44 4.58
N PHE A 80 3.46 6.48 4.34
CA PHE A 80 4.26 6.43 3.12
C PHE A 80 4.59 4.99 2.71
N ILE A 81 4.36 4.66 1.43
CA ILE A 81 4.82 3.43 0.78
C ILE A 81 6.05 3.77 -0.07
N PRO A 82 7.21 3.12 0.14
CA PRO A 82 8.40 3.35 -0.67
C PRO A 82 8.17 3.03 -2.17
N PRO A 83 8.96 3.64 -3.08
CA PRO A 83 8.84 3.36 -4.50
C PRO A 83 9.05 1.88 -4.82
N ARG A 84 8.31 1.39 -5.83
CA ARG A 84 8.33 0.00 -6.32
C ARG A 84 7.96 -1.06 -5.29
N SER A 85 7.56 -0.71 -4.07
CA SER A 85 7.14 -1.67 -3.05
C SER A 85 5.87 -2.42 -3.47
N VAL A 86 5.82 -3.71 -3.15
CA VAL A 86 4.63 -4.57 -3.32
C VAL A 86 4.00 -4.78 -1.95
N VAL A 87 2.75 -4.34 -1.81
CA VAL A 87 2.04 -4.23 -0.53
C VAL A 87 0.83 -5.15 -0.52
N ILE A 88 0.65 -5.93 0.54
CA ILE A 88 -0.53 -6.79 0.74
C ILE A 88 -1.21 -6.52 2.08
N PRO A 89 -2.47 -6.93 2.26
CA PRO A 89 -3.11 -6.92 3.57
C PRO A 89 -2.37 -7.87 4.51
N GLY A 90 -2.27 -7.50 5.78
CA GLY A 90 -1.74 -8.39 6.80
C GLY A 90 -2.26 -8.06 8.19
N THR A 91 -1.74 -8.82 9.15
CA THR A 91 -1.99 -8.59 10.57
C THR A 91 -0.71 -8.74 11.34
N ARG A 92 -0.54 -7.93 12.40
CA ARG A 92 0.54 -8.12 13.38
C ARG A 92 -0.03 -8.55 14.72
N PRO A 93 0.62 -9.50 15.42
CA PRO A 93 0.18 -9.89 16.75
C PRO A 93 0.33 -8.70 17.70
N LYS A 94 -0.69 -8.48 18.54
CA LYS A 94 -0.66 -7.51 19.62
C LYS A 94 -1.29 -8.12 20.86
N ARG A 95 -0.58 -8.00 21.99
CA ARG A 95 -1.08 -8.44 23.29
C ARG A 95 -1.99 -7.37 23.90
N PHE A 96 -3.13 -7.82 24.38
CA PHE A 96 -4.15 -7.07 25.11
C PHE A 96 -4.43 -7.76 26.46
N PRO A 97 -5.12 -7.12 27.41
CA PRO A 97 -5.49 -7.77 28.66
C PRO A 97 -6.28 -9.09 28.48
N ALA A 98 -7.02 -9.22 27.39
CA ALA A 98 -7.82 -10.40 27.06
C ALA A 98 -7.07 -11.49 26.27
N GLY A 99 -5.79 -11.29 25.91
CA GLY A 99 -5.02 -12.24 25.11
C GLY A 99 -4.27 -11.61 23.95
N GLU A 100 -3.77 -12.43 23.03
CA GLU A 100 -3.08 -11.97 21.83
C GLU A 100 -4.02 -12.05 20.62
N TYR A 101 -4.09 -10.95 19.86
CA TYR A 101 -4.95 -10.83 18.69
C TYR A 101 -4.19 -10.21 17.53
N GLY A 102 -4.57 -10.58 16.30
CA GLY A 102 -4.06 -9.92 15.10
C GLY A 102 -4.71 -8.55 14.92
N VAL A 103 -3.90 -7.49 14.86
CA VAL A 103 -4.38 -6.17 14.47
C VAL A 103 -4.01 -5.90 13.00
N PRO A 104 -4.90 -5.26 12.22
CA PRO A 104 -4.62 -4.97 10.81
C PRO A 104 -3.32 -4.17 10.62
N CYS A 105 -2.55 -4.57 9.62
CA CYS A 105 -1.41 -3.82 9.10
C CYS A 105 -1.32 -4.00 7.58
N ALA A 106 -0.45 -3.24 6.94
CA ALA A 106 -0.02 -3.49 5.58
C ALA A 106 1.37 -4.13 5.61
N LEU A 107 1.61 -5.10 4.74
CA LEU A 107 2.92 -5.76 4.63
C LEU A 107 3.54 -5.40 3.29
N ILE A 108 4.75 -4.81 3.30
CA ILE A 108 5.60 -4.76 2.12
C ILE A 108 6.36 -6.08 2.08
N ILE A 109 6.13 -6.86 1.03
CA ILE A 109 6.72 -8.20 0.87
C ILE A 109 7.89 -8.24 -0.11
N GLY A 110 8.15 -7.11 -0.77
CA GLY A 110 9.27 -6.96 -1.69
C GLY A 110 9.12 -5.73 -2.57
N LYS A 111 9.97 -5.68 -3.59
CA LYS A 111 9.96 -4.63 -4.61
C LYS A 111 9.76 -5.25 -5.99
N ARG A 112 9.07 -4.53 -6.87
CA ARG A 112 8.94 -4.91 -8.28
C ARG A 112 10.30 -4.81 -8.97
N THR A 113 10.64 -5.80 -9.78
CA THR A 113 11.86 -5.79 -10.59
C THR A 113 11.63 -5.14 -11.96
N GLU A 114 12.69 -4.84 -12.70
CA GLU A 114 12.56 -4.22 -14.05
C GLU A 114 12.02 -5.20 -15.10
N SER A 115 12.15 -6.52 -14.92
CA SER A 115 11.56 -7.50 -15.85
C SER A 115 10.03 -7.54 -15.78
N THR A 116 9.46 -7.00 -14.69
CA THR A 116 8.02 -6.87 -14.41
C THR A 116 7.40 -5.62 -15.08
N ASP A 117 8.20 -4.74 -15.70
CA ASP A 117 7.80 -3.33 -15.95
C ASP A 117 6.85 -3.05 -17.13
N ARG A 118 6.51 -4.01 -18.01
CA ARG A 118 5.85 -3.61 -19.28
C ARG A 118 4.44 -4.12 -19.56
N LYS A 119 3.91 -5.14 -18.89
CA LYS A 119 2.51 -5.61 -19.03
C LYS A 119 2.01 -6.43 -17.82
N VAL A 120 2.37 -6.05 -16.61
CA VAL A 120 2.05 -6.88 -15.45
C VAL A 120 0.66 -6.54 -14.89
N SER A 121 -0.26 -7.50 -15.04
CA SER A 121 -1.44 -7.60 -14.19
C SER A 121 -0.95 -7.78 -12.75
N LEU A 122 -1.53 -7.09 -11.77
CA LEU A 122 -1.31 -7.30 -10.32
C LEU A 122 -0.99 -8.76 -9.96
N ASN A 123 -1.67 -9.69 -10.61
CA ASN A 123 -1.52 -11.12 -10.46
C ASN A 123 -0.10 -11.64 -10.68
N GLN A 124 0.67 -11.12 -11.64
CA GLN A 124 2.05 -11.57 -11.83
C GLN A 124 2.96 -11.07 -10.70
N ALA A 125 2.83 -9.80 -10.30
CA ALA A 125 3.58 -9.28 -9.15
C ALA A 125 3.25 -10.06 -7.87
N LEU A 126 1.99 -10.40 -7.63
CA LEU A 126 1.58 -11.19 -6.47
C LEU A 126 2.03 -12.67 -6.56
N ARG A 127 2.02 -13.27 -7.75
CA ARG A 127 2.53 -14.64 -7.99
C ARG A 127 4.01 -14.76 -7.69
N ASP A 128 4.81 -13.76 -8.02
CA ASP A 128 6.25 -13.75 -7.76
C ASP A 128 6.57 -13.85 -6.24
N PHE A 129 5.62 -13.44 -5.39
CA PHE A 129 5.70 -13.57 -3.92
C PHE A 129 4.82 -14.69 -3.34
N ALA A 130 4.38 -15.65 -4.18
CA ALA A 130 3.53 -16.77 -3.78
C ALA A 130 2.21 -16.36 -3.08
N VAL A 131 1.70 -15.16 -3.37
CA VAL A 131 0.41 -14.69 -2.85
C VAL A 131 -0.71 -15.21 -3.76
N PRO A 132 -1.76 -15.86 -3.22
CA PRO A 132 -2.91 -16.30 -4.00
C PRO A 132 -3.60 -15.11 -4.71
N VAL A 133 -3.95 -15.30 -5.98
CA VAL A 133 -4.55 -14.29 -6.88
C VAL A 133 -5.86 -14.76 -7.48
#